data_AF-A0A7X8HBU6-F1
#
_entry.id   AF-A0A7X8HBU6-F1
#
_cell.length_a   1.000
_cell.length_b   1.000
_cell.length_c   1.000
_cell.angle_alpha   90.00
_cell.angle_beta   90.00
_cell.angle_gamma   90.00
#
_symmetry.space_group_name_H-M   'P 1'
#
loop_
_entity.id
_entity.type
_entity.pdbx_description
1 polymer ?
#
loop_
_entity_poly.entity_id
_entity_poly.type
_entity_poly.pdbx_seq_one_letter_code
_entity_poly.pdbx_strand_id
1 'polypeptide(L)'
;MIRRLFLSLSTLFCIFPVVFPQDKCSPANLRCEYLVNPSGIDSQSPRLSWLIMDSRQGAVQTSFRVVAGTDSVSVSNGSGDSWDSGKIDSDRMLVAYSGKGLNPFTKYYWSVQVWDKDGVKSVPVTASFETGMMKPENWKGSWISDEYGMEKKEAPYFRKEFIVSKNIRSARAYIAAAGLYELSFNGMKTGDHRLDPGYTRFDRRTLYVTYDITKSLQQGRNVAGVLLGNGWYNHQSTAVWYFDRAPWRNRPAFCMDIRVTYEDGTVETIATDNTWRSSLSPVVFNSIYTGEHYDARKEQPGWDKPGFDDSKWQPAVYRPAPSQNIVAQQMHPIRNVEKIPALTITRINDSVFVFDLGRNIAGVSQLTVRADVGTVFRLKHAERTGKDGRADMSNIDVHYRPTDDSDPFQTDIFIAGGNGEETFMPRFNYKGFRYVEVTCSRPVDLSADNLTGWFMHSDVPPVGNIESSNPVLNKIWWAANNSYLSNLFGYPTDCPQREKNGWTGDAHIAVETGLFNFDAITVYEKWLADHRDEQQPNGVLPAIIPTSGWGYHWANGPDWTSTIA
;
A
#
# COMPACT_ATOMS: atom_id res chain seq x y z
N MET A 1 61.60 8.48 -77.70
CA MET A 1 62.40 9.36 -76.82
C MET A 1 61.55 9.72 -75.60
N ILE A 2 62.09 9.52 -74.40
CA ILE A 2 61.55 9.86 -73.06
C ILE A 2 60.32 9.06 -72.57
N ARG A 3 60.57 7.98 -71.81
CA ARG A 3 59.59 7.38 -70.86
C ARG A 3 59.95 7.84 -69.45
N ARG A 4 58.99 8.46 -68.74
CA ARG A 4 59.12 8.91 -67.34
C ARG A 4 58.87 7.74 -66.39
N LEU A 5 59.75 7.59 -65.39
CA LEU A 5 59.64 6.67 -64.27
C LEU A 5 58.74 7.29 -63.18
N PHE A 6 57.73 6.58 -62.70
CA PHE A 6 56.96 6.96 -61.50
C PHE A 6 57.42 6.10 -60.32
N LEU A 7 57.88 6.75 -59.25
CA LEU A 7 58.15 6.12 -57.95
C LEU A 7 56.83 6.04 -57.16
N SER A 8 56.49 4.84 -56.68
CA SER A 8 55.36 4.60 -55.77
C SER A 8 55.88 4.50 -54.33
N LEU A 9 55.42 5.41 -53.46
CA LEU A 9 55.67 5.41 -52.02
C LEU A 9 54.59 4.54 -51.35
N SER A 10 54.97 3.46 -50.66
CA SER A 10 54.04 2.62 -49.90
C SER A 10 54.04 3.03 -48.42
N THR A 11 52.93 3.60 -47.95
CA THR A 11 52.71 3.96 -46.53
C THR A 11 52.07 2.78 -45.80
N LEU A 12 52.74 2.25 -44.78
CA LEU A 12 52.26 1.17 -43.91
C LEU A 12 51.24 1.75 -42.91
N PHE A 13 49.96 1.37 -43.01
CA PHE A 13 48.95 1.70 -42.00
C PHE A 13 48.96 0.64 -40.90
N CYS A 14 49.44 0.99 -39.71
CA CYS A 14 49.26 0.18 -38.49
C CYS A 14 47.80 0.30 -38.02
N ILE A 15 47.05 -0.80 -38.11
CA ILE A 15 45.71 -0.91 -37.53
C ILE A 15 45.88 -1.30 -36.06
N PHE A 16 45.62 -0.37 -35.14
CA PHE A 16 45.43 -0.70 -33.73
C PHE A 16 44.01 -1.26 -33.55
N PRO A 17 43.82 -2.44 -32.95
CA PRO A 17 42.49 -2.91 -32.60
C PRO A 17 41.89 -2.00 -31.53
N VAL A 18 40.78 -1.35 -31.85
CA VAL A 18 39.92 -0.67 -30.87
C VAL A 18 39.28 -1.76 -30.02
N VAL A 19 39.80 -1.96 -28.81
CA VAL A 19 39.18 -2.82 -27.80
C VAL A 19 37.97 -2.07 -27.26
N PHE A 20 36.77 -2.43 -27.69
CA PHE A 20 35.55 -1.99 -27.02
C PHE A 20 35.54 -2.57 -25.59
N PRO A 21 35.16 -1.79 -24.56
CA PRO A 21 35.01 -2.31 -23.21
C PRO A 21 34.07 -3.51 -23.24
N GLN A 22 34.56 -4.67 -22.79
CA GLN A 22 33.74 -5.85 -22.61
C GLN A 22 32.65 -5.50 -21.58
N ASP A 23 31.38 -5.75 -21.90
CA ASP A 23 30.28 -5.61 -20.94
C ASP A 23 30.59 -6.50 -19.74
N LYS A 24 30.94 -5.88 -18.61
CA LYS A 24 31.32 -6.60 -17.39
C LYS A 24 30.06 -7.00 -16.63
N CYS A 25 30.01 -8.25 -16.20
CA CYS A 25 28.96 -8.72 -15.29
C CYS A 25 28.90 -7.83 -14.04
N SER A 26 27.72 -7.31 -13.74
CA SER A 26 27.45 -6.49 -12.56
C SER A 26 26.16 -6.93 -11.87
N PRO A 27 26.12 -6.97 -10.53
CA PRO A 27 24.86 -7.10 -9.80
C PRO A 27 23.95 -5.90 -10.10
N ALA A 28 22.64 -6.15 -10.10
CA ALA A 28 21.60 -5.15 -10.29
C ALA A 28 20.32 -5.53 -9.55
N ASN A 29 19.36 -4.61 -9.46
CA ASN A 29 18.05 -4.85 -8.82
C ASN A 29 18.16 -5.51 -7.43
N LEU A 30 19.05 -4.97 -6.60
CA LEU A 30 19.26 -5.45 -5.23
C LEU A 30 18.03 -5.21 -4.38
N ARG A 31 17.58 -6.24 -3.67
CA ARG A 31 16.37 -6.23 -2.85
C ARG A 31 16.59 -6.94 -1.52
N CYS A 32 15.85 -6.50 -0.51
CA CYS A 32 15.73 -7.15 0.79
C CYS A 32 14.26 -7.52 1.00
N GLU A 33 13.96 -8.78 1.32
CA GLU A 33 12.59 -9.29 1.39
C GLU A 33 11.75 -8.91 0.15
N TYR A 34 12.36 -9.05 -1.03
CA TYR A 34 11.82 -8.68 -2.34
C TYR A 34 11.52 -7.19 -2.56
N LEU A 35 11.77 -6.32 -1.59
CA LEU A 35 11.55 -4.88 -1.67
C LEU A 35 12.87 -4.12 -1.90
N VAL A 36 12.78 -2.95 -2.54
CA VAL A 36 13.91 -2.05 -2.76
C VAL A 36 14.09 -1.15 -1.55
N ASN A 37 15.24 -1.24 -0.89
CA ASN A 37 15.59 -0.42 0.28
C ASN A 37 14.47 -0.32 1.35
N PRO A 38 13.86 -1.46 1.77
CA PRO A 38 12.71 -1.42 2.65
C PRO A 38 13.04 -0.86 4.03
N SER A 39 12.03 -0.29 4.66
CA SER A 39 12.07 0.14 6.06
C SER A 39 11.06 -0.67 6.88
N GLY A 40 11.41 -0.95 8.13
CA GLY A 40 10.56 -1.74 9.03
C GLY A 40 10.77 -3.25 8.93
N ILE A 41 11.97 -3.73 8.61
CA ILE A 41 12.24 -5.18 8.56
C ILE A 41 12.30 -5.75 9.99
N ASP A 42 11.43 -6.72 10.28
CA ASP A 42 11.40 -7.42 11.58
C ASP A 42 12.18 -8.74 11.58
N SER A 43 12.49 -9.29 10.40
CA SER A 43 13.25 -10.54 10.27
C SER A 43 14.68 -10.37 10.81
N GLN A 44 15.14 -11.33 11.62
CA GLN A 44 16.53 -11.43 12.08
C GLN A 44 17.46 -11.99 10.99
N SER A 45 16.90 -12.63 9.98
CA SER A 45 17.65 -13.22 8.85
C SER A 45 16.99 -12.81 7.54
N PRO A 46 16.96 -11.50 7.20
CA PRO A 46 16.29 -11.05 6.00
C PRO A 46 16.91 -11.66 4.74
N ARG A 47 16.07 -11.97 3.75
CA ARG A 47 16.47 -12.47 2.44
C ARG A 47 16.96 -11.33 1.57
N LEU A 48 18.18 -11.45 1.06
CA LEU A 48 18.81 -10.52 0.14
C LEU A 48 18.86 -11.15 -1.25
N SER A 49 18.43 -10.42 -2.26
CA SER A 49 18.45 -10.89 -3.64
C SER A 49 18.96 -9.84 -4.62
N TRP A 50 19.45 -10.31 -5.76
CA TRP A 50 19.93 -9.48 -6.86
C TRP A 50 19.67 -10.18 -8.19
N LEU A 51 19.82 -9.42 -9.27
CA LEU A 51 19.95 -9.92 -10.62
C LEU A 51 21.38 -9.68 -11.10
N ILE A 52 21.76 -10.31 -12.21
CA ILE A 52 23.01 -10.00 -12.91
C ILE A 52 22.71 -9.30 -14.23
N MET A 53 23.49 -8.26 -14.54
CA MET A 53 23.51 -7.60 -15.84
C MET A 53 24.78 -8.03 -16.56
N ASP A 54 24.61 -8.86 -17.58
CA ASP A 54 25.68 -9.37 -18.43
C ASP A 54 25.10 -9.76 -19.79
N SER A 55 25.49 -9.06 -20.85
CA SER A 55 24.97 -9.23 -22.20
C SER A 55 25.62 -10.40 -22.97
N ARG A 56 26.66 -11.03 -22.40
CA ARG A 56 27.40 -12.09 -23.07
C ARG A 56 26.57 -13.37 -23.17
N GLN A 57 26.71 -14.10 -24.29
CA GLN A 57 26.12 -15.42 -24.43
C GLN A 57 26.63 -16.38 -23.35
N GLY A 58 25.70 -17.09 -22.70
CA GLY A 58 25.99 -18.02 -21.60
C GLY A 58 26.47 -17.33 -20.32
N ALA A 59 26.16 -16.03 -20.15
CA ALA A 59 26.42 -15.31 -18.92
C ALA A 59 25.81 -16.03 -17.71
N VAL A 60 26.62 -16.19 -16.67
CA VAL A 60 26.22 -16.82 -15.41
C VAL A 60 27.11 -16.31 -14.29
N GLN A 61 26.55 -16.20 -13.10
CA GLN A 61 27.31 -16.03 -11.87
C GLN A 61 27.83 -17.40 -11.43
N THR A 62 29.13 -17.51 -11.20
CA THR A 62 29.76 -18.73 -10.65
C THR A 62 30.01 -18.63 -9.15
N SER A 63 30.10 -17.42 -8.61
CA SER A 63 30.30 -17.17 -7.18
C SER A 63 29.79 -15.80 -6.78
N PHE A 64 29.56 -15.59 -5.48
CA PHE A 64 29.22 -14.29 -4.92
C PHE A 64 29.90 -14.05 -3.57
N ARG A 65 29.90 -12.79 -3.13
CA ARG A 65 30.24 -12.36 -1.77
C ARG A 65 29.30 -11.25 -1.36
N VAL A 66 28.66 -11.40 -0.21
CA VAL A 66 27.82 -10.37 0.41
C VAL A 66 28.53 -9.81 1.63
N VAL A 67 28.51 -8.49 1.76
CA VAL A 67 29.04 -7.77 2.92
C VAL A 67 27.94 -6.85 3.44
N ALA A 68 27.72 -6.82 4.75
CA ALA A 68 26.75 -5.93 5.37
C ALA A 68 27.31 -5.23 6.61
N GLY A 69 26.85 -4.00 6.84
CA GLY A 69 27.24 -3.20 7.98
C GLY A 69 26.48 -1.91 8.14
N THR A 70 26.79 -1.15 9.18
CA THR A 70 26.09 0.10 9.52
C THR A 70 26.73 1.36 8.90
N ASP A 71 27.97 1.26 8.43
CA ASP A 71 28.64 2.33 7.67
C ASP A 71 28.57 2.09 6.17
N SER A 72 27.84 2.96 5.45
CA SER A 72 27.67 2.84 4.00
C SER A 72 28.99 2.93 3.24
N VAL A 73 29.95 3.73 3.72
CA VAL A 73 31.23 3.92 3.03
C VAL A 73 32.06 2.65 3.10
N SER A 74 32.22 2.07 4.29
CA SER A 74 32.90 0.79 4.47
C SER A 74 32.26 -0.32 3.65
N VAL A 75 30.92 -0.43 3.67
CA VAL A 75 30.20 -1.47 2.92
C VAL A 75 30.40 -1.33 1.41
N SER A 76 30.35 -0.11 0.88
CA SER A 76 30.61 0.14 -0.54
C SER A 76 32.03 -0.21 -0.97
N ASN A 77 32.98 -0.19 -0.03
CA ASN A 77 34.37 -0.61 -0.23
C ASN A 77 34.59 -2.12 0.06
N GLY A 78 33.53 -2.89 0.31
CA GLY A 78 33.60 -4.34 0.52
C GLY A 78 34.05 -4.75 1.92
N SER A 79 33.82 -3.91 2.94
CA SER A 79 34.04 -4.19 4.36
C SER A 79 32.78 -3.92 5.18
N GLY A 80 32.42 -4.80 6.11
CA GLY A 80 31.19 -4.69 6.89
C GLY A 80 31.41 -5.15 8.32
N ASP A 81 30.84 -4.40 9.27
CA ASP A 81 30.94 -4.71 10.70
C ASP A 81 29.93 -5.79 11.16
N SER A 82 28.94 -6.10 10.32
CA SER A 82 27.79 -6.93 10.66
C SER A 82 27.83 -8.30 9.99
N TRP A 83 28.27 -8.38 8.74
CA TRP A 83 28.41 -9.62 8.01
C TRP A 83 29.42 -9.52 6.86
N ASP A 84 30.14 -10.62 6.62
CA ASP A 84 30.89 -10.89 5.40
C ASP A 84 30.76 -12.37 5.13
N SER A 85 30.13 -12.72 4.01
CA SER A 85 29.91 -14.12 3.64
C SER A 85 31.19 -14.84 3.21
N GLY A 86 32.27 -14.09 2.94
CA GLY A 86 33.37 -14.58 2.12
C GLY A 86 32.92 -14.88 0.68
N LYS A 87 33.83 -15.41 -0.14
CA LYS A 87 33.47 -15.91 -1.47
C LYS A 87 32.73 -17.24 -1.31
N ILE A 88 31.52 -17.32 -1.85
CA ILE A 88 30.71 -18.54 -1.89
C ILE A 88 30.63 -18.99 -3.36
N ASP A 89 31.11 -20.20 -3.64
CA ASP A 89 31.05 -20.81 -4.98
C ASP A 89 29.63 -21.35 -5.23
N SER A 90 28.74 -20.47 -5.69
CA SER A 90 27.35 -20.76 -6.04
C SER A 90 26.77 -19.72 -7.01
N ASP A 91 25.85 -20.17 -7.83
CA ASP A 91 25.03 -19.39 -8.77
C ASP A 91 23.75 -18.81 -8.12
N ARG A 92 23.50 -19.07 -6.83
CA ARG A 92 22.34 -18.54 -6.12
C ARG A 92 22.34 -17.01 -6.10
N MET A 93 21.16 -16.43 -6.28
CA MET A 93 20.93 -14.98 -6.24
C MET A 93 19.89 -14.55 -5.19
N LEU A 94 19.57 -15.47 -4.27
CA LEU A 94 18.72 -15.24 -3.11
C LEU A 94 19.38 -15.91 -1.91
N VAL A 95 19.74 -15.11 -0.90
CA VAL A 95 20.45 -15.59 0.29
C VAL A 95 19.86 -14.98 1.55
N ALA A 96 19.73 -15.77 2.61
CA ALA A 96 19.39 -15.22 3.91
C ALA A 96 20.63 -14.59 4.56
N TYR A 97 20.45 -13.42 5.16
CA TYR A 97 21.45 -12.81 6.03
C TYR A 97 21.85 -13.79 7.15
N SER A 98 23.15 -14.04 7.29
CA SER A 98 23.72 -14.98 8.26
C SER A 98 24.84 -14.36 9.12
N GLY A 99 24.80 -13.03 9.28
CA GLY A 99 25.75 -12.30 10.10
C GLY A 99 25.38 -12.22 11.58
N LYS A 100 25.88 -11.19 12.25
CA LYS A 100 25.57 -10.88 13.66
C LYS A 100 24.07 -10.58 13.84
N GLY A 101 23.54 -10.77 15.04
CA GLY A 101 22.14 -10.42 15.33
C GLY A 101 21.82 -8.96 14.96
N LEU A 102 20.69 -8.75 14.28
CA LEU A 102 20.26 -7.42 13.85
C LEU A 102 19.59 -6.69 15.02
N ASN A 103 19.92 -5.40 15.15
CA ASN A 103 19.35 -4.51 16.15
C ASN A 103 18.08 -3.84 15.61
N PRO A 104 17.08 -3.53 16.47
CA PRO A 104 15.92 -2.73 16.06
C PRO A 104 16.33 -1.30 15.68
N PHE A 105 15.48 -0.62 14.91
CA PHE A 105 15.65 0.79 14.54
C PHE A 105 17.01 1.12 13.89
N THR A 106 17.59 0.18 13.15
CA THR A 106 18.95 0.27 12.64
C THR A 106 18.94 0.13 11.12
N LYS A 107 19.56 1.10 10.44
CA LYS A 107 19.79 1.03 9.01
C LYS A 107 21.05 0.23 8.73
N TYR A 108 20.90 -0.83 7.94
CA TYR A 108 21.99 -1.65 7.44
C TYR A 108 22.19 -1.37 5.96
N TYR A 109 23.45 -1.23 5.57
CA TYR A 109 23.89 -1.24 4.20
C TYR A 109 24.44 -2.62 3.89
N TRP A 110 24.21 -3.10 2.68
CA TRP A 110 24.79 -4.35 2.21
C TRP A 110 25.24 -4.19 0.77
N SER A 111 26.32 -4.86 0.41
CA SER A 111 26.82 -4.93 -0.95
C SER A 111 26.97 -6.37 -1.40
N VAL A 112 26.83 -6.59 -2.70
CA VAL A 112 27.13 -7.86 -3.34
C VAL A 112 28.19 -7.66 -4.42
N GLN A 113 29.14 -8.59 -4.45
CA GLN A 113 30.09 -8.80 -5.53
C GLN A 113 29.85 -10.18 -6.13
N VAL A 114 30.00 -10.30 -7.45
CA VAL A 114 29.82 -11.56 -8.17
C VAL A 114 31.06 -11.89 -8.99
N TRP A 115 31.23 -13.18 -9.27
CA TRP A 115 32.19 -13.70 -10.24
C TRP A 115 31.42 -14.27 -11.41
N ASP A 116 31.81 -13.90 -12.62
CA ASP A 116 31.15 -14.37 -13.84
C ASP A 116 31.64 -15.75 -14.30
N LYS A 117 31.18 -16.17 -15.47
CA LYS A 117 31.58 -17.42 -16.14
C LYS A 117 33.07 -17.54 -16.44
N ASP A 118 33.79 -16.42 -16.54
CA ASP A 118 35.22 -16.35 -16.84
C ASP A 118 36.05 -16.18 -15.54
N GLY A 119 35.39 -16.22 -14.37
CA GLY A 119 36.02 -16.00 -13.06
C GLY A 119 36.38 -14.53 -12.81
N VAL A 120 35.87 -13.60 -13.61
CA VAL A 120 36.12 -12.16 -13.45
C VAL A 120 35.20 -11.61 -12.37
N LYS A 121 35.80 -10.89 -11.43
CA LYS A 121 35.11 -10.28 -10.29
C LYS A 121 34.46 -8.95 -10.65
N SER A 122 33.23 -8.72 -10.21
CA SER A 122 32.51 -7.45 -10.35
C SER A 122 32.93 -6.41 -9.30
N VAL A 123 32.60 -5.15 -9.57
CA VAL A 123 32.57 -4.08 -8.55
C VAL A 123 31.43 -4.39 -7.56
N PRO A 124 31.57 -4.10 -6.25
CA PRO A 124 30.44 -4.23 -5.32
C PRO A 124 29.34 -3.23 -5.66
N VAL A 125 28.10 -3.68 -5.61
CA VAL A 125 26.92 -2.82 -5.71
C VAL A 125 26.24 -2.81 -4.35
N THR A 126 25.88 -1.62 -3.85
CA THR A 126 25.35 -1.43 -2.50
C THR A 126 23.87 -1.10 -2.51
N ALA A 127 23.13 -1.67 -1.57
CA ALA A 127 21.76 -1.34 -1.21
C ALA A 127 21.64 -1.25 0.31
N SER A 128 20.42 -1.05 0.82
CA SER A 128 20.16 -0.95 2.25
C SER A 128 18.86 -1.64 2.64
N PHE A 129 18.65 -1.82 3.93
CA PHE A 129 17.36 -2.06 4.55
C PHE A 129 17.40 -1.47 5.96
N GLU A 130 16.25 -1.15 6.53
CA GLU A 130 16.15 -0.62 7.89
C GLU A 130 15.25 -1.50 8.74
N THR A 131 15.75 -1.93 9.90
CA THR A 131 14.98 -2.76 10.83
C THR A 131 13.93 -1.93 11.57
N GLY A 132 12.81 -2.57 11.85
CA GLY A 132 11.68 -1.95 12.52
C GLY A 132 11.66 -2.19 14.03
N MET A 133 10.46 -2.44 14.54
CA MET A 133 10.19 -2.79 15.94
C MET A 133 10.81 -4.13 16.32
N MET A 134 10.82 -5.13 15.43
CA MET A 134 11.32 -6.52 15.60
C MET A 134 10.69 -7.35 16.71
N LYS A 135 10.32 -6.74 17.84
CA LYS A 135 9.75 -7.37 19.03
C LYS A 135 8.72 -6.45 19.69
N PRO A 136 7.66 -7.00 20.32
CA PRO A 136 6.63 -6.20 20.99
C PRO A 136 7.18 -5.27 22.09
N GLU A 137 8.23 -5.67 22.81
CA GLU A 137 8.78 -4.89 23.94
C GLU A 137 9.44 -3.56 23.52
N ASN A 138 9.69 -3.39 22.22
CA ASN A 138 10.28 -2.17 21.68
C ASN A 138 9.25 -1.04 21.54
N TRP A 139 7.94 -1.35 21.52
CA TRP A 139 6.88 -0.35 21.55
C TRP A 139 6.88 0.39 22.90
N LYS A 140 6.77 1.72 22.84
CA LYS A 140 6.58 2.61 24.00
C LYS A 140 5.16 3.14 24.10
N GLY A 141 4.48 3.27 22.97
CA GLY A 141 3.09 3.69 22.87
C GLY A 141 2.13 2.67 23.47
N SER A 142 0.99 3.19 23.89
CA SER A 142 -0.18 2.42 24.25
C SER A 142 -1.19 2.47 23.11
N TRP A 143 -2.01 1.42 22.99
CA TRP A 143 -3.17 1.44 22.13
C TRP A 143 -4.19 2.46 22.65
N ILE A 144 -4.60 3.39 21.79
CA ILE A 144 -5.56 4.44 22.10
C ILE A 144 -6.70 4.48 21.07
N SER A 145 -7.85 4.97 21.52
CA SER A 145 -9.03 5.27 20.70
C SER A 145 -9.79 6.45 21.30
N ASP A 146 -10.99 6.76 20.79
CA ASP A 146 -11.89 7.74 21.36
C ASP A 146 -12.82 7.10 22.41
N GLU A 147 -13.59 7.94 23.10
CA GLU A 147 -14.49 7.53 24.19
C GLU A 147 -15.69 6.69 23.73
N TYR A 148 -15.94 6.60 22.41
CA TYR A 148 -17.13 5.98 21.87
C TYR A 148 -17.00 4.45 21.68
N GLY A 149 -18.14 3.79 21.49
CA GLY A 149 -18.21 2.37 21.14
C GLY A 149 -18.19 2.11 19.63
N MET A 150 -18.11 0.85 19.24
CA MET A 150 -18.01 0.39 17.84
C MET A 150 -19.20 0.81 16.94
N GLU A 151 -20.36 1.13 17.53
CA GLU A 151 -21.56 1.60 16.82
C GLU A 151 -21.49 3.06 16.39
N LYS A 152 -20.53 3.84 16.93
CA LYS A 152 -20.31 5.22 16.51
C LYS A 152 -19.81 5.26 15.07
N LYS A 153 -20.57 5.91 14.20
CA LYS A 153 -20.34 5.92 12.74
C LYS A 153 -19.28 6.93 12.32
N GLU A 154 -19.24 8.09 12.96
CA GLU A 154 -18.29 9.14 12.61
C GLU A 154 -16.86 8.70 12.92
N ALA A 155 -15.94 9.01 12.00
CA ALA A 155 -14.54 8.68 12.11
C ALA A 155 -13.83 9.68 13.06
N PRO A 156 -12.92 9.25 13.93
CA PRO A 156 -12.24 10.14 14.88
C PRO A 156 -10.91 10.68 14.33
N TYR A 157 -10.68 11.97 14.57
CA TYR A 157 -9.35 12.58 14.57
C TYR A 157 -8.64 12.36 15.91
N PHE A 158 -7.31 12.23 15.84
CA PHE A 158 -6.40 12.25 16.97
C PHE A 158 -5.24 13.19 16.67
N ARG A 159 -4.88 14.05 17.61
CA ARG A 159 -3.74 14.95 17.47
C ARG A 159 -2.86 14.95 18.71
N LYS A 160 -1.57 15.20 18.51
CA LYS A 160 -0.62 15.54 19.57
C LYS A 160 0.35 16.60 19.09
N GLU A 161 0.44 17.70 19.84
CA GLU A 161 1.49 18.69 19.68
C GLU A 161 2.70 18.28 20.52
N PHE A 162 3.90 18.43 19.96
CA PHE A 162 5.16 18.15 20.64
C PHE A 162 6.25 19.13 20.17
N ILE A 163 7.33 19.23 20.93
CA ILE A 163 8.42 20.17 20.66
C ILE A 163 9.70 19.41 20.31
N VAL A 164 10.28 19.73 19.18
CA VAL A 164 11.61 19.28 18.79
C VAL A 164 12.61 20.40 19.11
N SER A 165 13.51 20.15 20.06
CA SER A 165 14.43 21.18 20.58
C SER A 165 15.86 21.07 20.05
N LYS A 166 16.20 19.99 19.36
CA LYS A 166 17.55 19.71 18.85
C LYS A 166 17.52 19.40 17.35
N ASN A 167 18.66 19.56 16.70
CA ASN A 167 18.81 19.21 15.28
C ASN A 167 18.57 17.72 15.04
N ILE A 168 17.61 17.42 14.16
CA ILE A 168 17.23 16.06 13.80
C ILE A 168 18.27 15.46 12.85
N ARG A 169 18.79 14.28 13.18
CA ARG A 169 19.56 13.43 12.25
C ARG A 169 18.63 12.54 11.42
N SER A 170 17.64 11.91 12.07
CA SER A 170 16.61 11.10 11.42
C SER A 170 15.36 11.02 12.29
N ALA A 171 14.20 10.84 11.65
CA ALA A 171 12.96 10.55 12.36
C ALA A 171 12.13 9.48 11.64
N ARG A 172 11.50 8.60 12.43
CA ARG A 172 10.63 7.53 11.96
C ARG A 172 9.31 7.56 12.72
N ALA A 173 8.21 7.31 12.02
CA ALA A 173 6.94 6.96 12.64
C ALA A 173 6.66 5.47 12.43
N TYR A 174 6.38 4.75 13.51
CA TYR A 174 5.93 3.37 13.49
C TYR A 174 4.49 3.35 13.99
N ILE A 175 3.53 2.98 13.14
CA ILE A 175 2.11 3.02 13.47
C ILE A 175 1.46 1.66 13.21
N ALA A 176 0.90 1.07 14.26
CA ALA A 176 0.04 -0.10 14.19
C ALA A 176 -1.41 0.36 14.36
N ALA A 177 -2.33 -0.17 13.56
CA ALA A 177 -3.75 0.17 13.67
C ALA A 177 -4.66 -1.04 13.52
N ALA A 178 -5.75 -1.03 14.28
CA ALA A 178 -6.90 -1.89 14.08
C ALA A 178 -7.99 -1.02 13.43
N GLY A 179 -8.27 -1.30 12.16
CA GLY A 179 -9.02 -0.42 11.27
C GLY A 179 -8.11 0.08 10.16
N LEU A 180 -8.36 1.31 9.71
CA LEU A 180 -7.53 2.01 8.72
C LEU A 180 -7.06 3.35 9.32
N TYR A 181 -6.06 3.99 8.72
CA TYR A 181 -5.69 5.36 9.09
C TYR A 181 -5.20 6.22 7.90
N GLU A 182 -5.31 7.54 8.07
CA GLU A 182 -4.44 8.50 7.39
C GLU A 182 -3.61 9.25 8.44
N LEU A 183 -2.30 9.36 8.19
CA LEU A 183 -1.33 10.02 9.08
C LEU A 183 -0.89 11.34 8.46
N SER A 184 -0.78 12.39 9.26
CA SER A 184 -0.20 13.67 8.87
C SER A 184 0.79 14.21 9.90
N PHE A 185 1.75 14.99 9.42
CA PHE A 185 2.61 15.81 10.25
C PHE A 185 2.55 17.24 9.75
N ASN A 186 2.30 18.19 10.65
CA ASN A 186 2.27 19.63 10.34
C ASN A 186 1.35 20.00 9.16
N GLY A 187 0.18 19.35 9.08
CA GLY A 187 -0.81 19.57 8.01
C GLY A 187 -0.53 18.87 6.69
N MET A 188 0.52 18.05 6.60
CA MET A 188 0.89 17.32 5.39
C MET A 188 0.65 15.82 5.59
N LYS A 189 -0.14 15.19 4.70
CA LYS A 189 -0.31 13.74 4.67
C LYS A 189 1.05 13.05 4.52
N THR A 190 1.28 12.01 5.31
CA THR A 190 2.51 11.22 5.32
C THR A 190 2.34 9.95 4.49
N GLY A 191 3.28 9.74 3.56
CA GLY A 191 3.20 8.66 2.58
C GLY A 191 2.08 8.88 1.56
N ASP A 192 2.03 7.98 0.58
CA ASP A 192 1.05 7.95 -0.50
C ASP A 192 0.16 6.69 -0.46
N HIS A 193 0.28 5.91 0.62
CA HIS A 193 -0.49 4.70 0.82
C HIS A 193 -1.98 5.02 1.03
N ARG A 194 -2.80 4.04 0.70
CA ARG A 194 -4.25 4.03 0.85
C ARG A 194 -4.64 2.76 1.58
N LEU A 195 -5.69 2.83 2.39
CA LEU A 195 -6.24 1.67 3.10
C LEU A 195 -5.17 0.93 3.93
N ASP A 196 -4.24 1.69 4.53
CA ASP A 196 -3.28 1.14 5.48
C ASP A 196 -3.91 1.01 6.88
N PRO A 197 -3.50 0.01 7.67
CA PRO A 197 -2.69 -1.14 7.26
C PRO A 197 -3.52 -2.22 6.55
N GLY A 198 -2.85 -3.18 5.90
CA GLY A 198 -3.49 -4.30 5.20
C GLY A 198 -4.41 -5.13 6.11
N TYR A 199 -5.50 -5.63 5.52
CA TYR A 199 -6.50 -6.45 6.23
C TYR A 199 -5.89 -7.74 6.76
N THR A 200 -6.09 -8.06 8.03
CA THR A 200 -5.68 -9.32 8.66
C THR A 200 -6.81 -9.81 9.57
N ARG A 201 -6.69 -11.03 10.09
CA ARG A 201 -7.48 -11.46 11.23
C ARG A 201 -6.99 -10.75 12.49
N PHE A 202 -7.64 -9.63 12.84
CA PHE A 202 -7.11 -8.65 13.80
C PHE A 202 -6.88 -9.16 15.22
N ASP A 203 -7.55 -10.25 15.64
CA ASP A 203 -7.33 -10.92 16.93
C ASP A 203 -6.14 -11.90 16.94
N ARG A 204 -5.52 -12.14 15.77
CA ARG A 204 -4.37 -13.04 15.58
C ARG A 204 -3.11 -12.31 15.13
N ARG A 205 -3.25 -11.26 14.33
CA ARG A 205 -2.15 -10.46 13.80
C ARG A 205 -2.60 -9.03 13.63
N THR A 206 -1.67 -8.09 13.83
CA THR A 206 -1.89 -6.70 13.49
C THR A 206 -0.65 -6.16 12.80
N LEU A 207 -0.84 -5.49 11.67
CA LEU A 207 0.27 -4.93 10.91
C LEU A 207 0.61 -3.52 11.42
N TYR A 208 1.89 -3.17 11.37
CA TYR A 208 2.36 -1.80 11.52
C TYR A 208 3.15 -1.34 10.29
N VAL A 209 3.12 -0.04 10.02
CA VAL A 209 3.82 0.59 8.91
C VAL A 209 4.88 1.54 9.44
N THR A 210 6.01 1.63 8.73
CA THR A 210 7.11 2.54 9.05
C THR A 210 7.19 3.67 8.01
N TYR A 211 7.25 4.91 8.47
CA TYR A 211 7.45 6.09 7.62
C TYR A 211 8.75 6.82 7.97
N ASP A 212 9.51 7.24 6.96
CA ASP A 212 10.53 8.28 7.14
C ASP A 212 9.86 9.65 7.20
N ILE A 213 9.88 10.26 8.39
CA ILE A 213 9.29 11.56 8.65
C ILE A 213 10.35 12.64 8.92
N THR A 214 11.62 12.34 8.63
CA THR A 214 12.76 13.23 8.92
C THR A 214 12.54 14.64 8.35
N LYS A 215 11.99 14.72 7.13
CA LYS A 215 11.71 15.99 6.44
C LYS A 215 10.33 16.57 6.75
N SER A 216 9.48 15.82 7.45
CA SER A 216 8.13 16.26 7.82
C SER A 216 8.12 17.03 9.15
N LEU A 217 9.18 16.86 9.95
CA LEU A 217 9.37 17.55 11.22
C LEU A 217 10.15 18.85 11.03
N GLN A 218 9.90 19.81 11.91
CA GLN A 218 10.57 21.10 11.97
C GLN A 218 11.13 21.37 13.37
N GLN A 219 12.05 22.32 13.49
CA GLN A 219 12.49 22.79 14.80
C GLN A 219 11.33 23.48 15.53
N GLY A 220 11.19 23.27 16.83
CA GLY A 220 10.12 23.83 17.65
C GLY A 220 8.84 23.00 17.60
N ARG A 221 7.68 23.66 17.49
CA ARG A 221 6.36 23.00 17.58
C ARG A 221 6.07 22.17 16.35
N ASN A 222 5.65 20.93 16.58
CA ASN A 222 5.19 19.98 15.58
C ASN A 222 3.86 19.38 16.01
N VAL A 223 3.04 18.96 15.05
CA VAL A 223 1.81 18.21 15.31
C VAL A 223 1.81 16.93 14.50
N ALA A 224 1.48 15.82 15.16
CA ALA A 224 1.09 14.58 14.52
C ALA A 224 -0.45 14.49 14.52
N GLY A 225 -1.04 14.22 13.36
CA GLY A 225 -2.47 14.01 13.16
C GLY A 225 -2.75 12.60 12.65
N VAL A 226 -3.75 11.93 13.21
CA VAL A 226 -4.22 10.62 12.75
C VAL A 226 -5.75 10.68 12.59
N LEU A 227 -6.24 10.34 11.40
CA LEU A 227 -7.66 10.08 11.16
C LEU A 227 -7.84 8.56 11.08
N LEU A 228 -8.68 7.96 11.93
CA LEU A 228 -8.95 6.52 11.87
C LEU A 228 -10.19 6.21 11.03
N GLY A 229 -10.13 5.11 10.28
CA GLY A 229 -11.24 4.50 9.54
C GLY A 229 -11.59 3.12 10.06
N ASN A 230 -12.79 2.65 9.74
CA ASN A 230 -13.31 1.36 10.20
C ASN A 230 -12.63 0.17 9.51
N GLY A 231 -12.47 0.24 8.19
CA GLY A 231 -12.00 -0.88 7.37
C GLY A 231 -12.78 -2.18 7.62
N TRP A 232 -12.06 -3.29 7.60
CA TRP A 232 -12.58 -4.61 7.99
C TRP A 232 -12.59 -4.85 9.50
N TYR A 233 -11.92 -4.00 10.30
CA TYR A 233 -11.88 -4.16 11.76
C TYR A 233 -13.22 -3.83 12.40
N ASN A 234 -13.79 -2.69 12.03
CA ASN A 234 -15.09 -2.23 12.54
C ASN A 234 -16.15 -2.21 11.45
N HIS A 235 -16.29 -3.32 10.73
CA HIS A 235 -17.17 -3.40 9.56
C HIS A 235 -18.62 -3.00 9.93
N GLN A 236 -19.10 -1.88 9.39
CA GLN A 236 -20.38 -1.29 9.78
C GLN A 236 -21.56 -1.87 9.00
N SER A 237 -21.34 -2.20 7.74
CA SER A 237 -22.40 -2.62 6.82
C SER A 237 -22.75 -4.10 7.02
N THR A 238 -24.02 -4.44 6.93
CA THR A 238 -24.53 -5.80 7.05
C THR A 238 -24.55 -6.48 5.68
N ALA A 239 -23.96 -7.68 5.61
CA ALA A 239 -23.84 -8.47 4.39
C ALA A 239 -23.82 -9.97 4.71
N VAL A 240 -23.89 -10.82 3.69
CA VAL A 240 -24.03 -12.29 3.85
C VAL A 240 -22.86 -12.98 4.56
N TRP A 241 -21.70 -12.32 4.67
CA TRP A 241 -20.47 -12.85 5.29
C TRP A 241 -20.28 -12.44 6.76
N TYR A 242 -21.25 -11.72 7.34
CA TYR A 242 -21.31 -11.39 8.76
C TYR A 242 -20.06 -10.71 9.35
N PHE A 243 -19.34 -9.90 8.56
CA PHE A 243 -18.20 -9.12 9.07
C PHE A 243 -18.64 -8.07 10.12
N ASP A 244 -19.89 -7.63 10.09
CA ASP A 244 -20.52 -6.82 11.14
C ASP A 244 -20.58 -7.54 12.51
N ARG A 245 -20.38 -8.85 12.52
CA ARG A 245 -20.38 -9.72 13.71
C ARG A 245 -19.03 -10.38 13.97
N ALA A 246 -17.97 -9.94 13.30
CA ALA A 246 -16.65 -10.53 13.47
C ALA A 246 -16.22 -10.46 14.95
N PRO A 247 -15.59 -11.52 15.50
CA PRO A 247 -15.28 -11.61 16.92
C PRO A 247 -14.27 -10.57 17.41
N TRP A 248 -13.48 -10.00 16.50
CA TRP A 248 -12.51 -8.93 16.78
C TRP A 248 -13.12 -7.52 16.70
N ARG A 249 -14.37 -7.37 16.26
CA ARG A 249 -14.98 -6.08 15.95
C ARG A 249 -14.98 -5.15 17.16
N ASN A 250 -14.42 -3.96 16.99
CA ASN A 250 -14.44 -2.90 18.00
C ASN A 250 -14.26 -1.52 17.36
N ARG A 251 -14.34 -0.43 18.14
CA ARG A 251 -14.00 0.93 17.70
C ARG A 251 -12.53 0.98 17.23
N PRO A 252 -12.21 1.58 16.06
CA PRO A 252 -10.83 1.65 15.57
C PRO A 252 -9.86 2.21 16.60
N ALA A 253 -8.67 1.64 16.65
CA ALA A 253 -7.63 1.99 17.62
C ALA A 253 -6.26 1.94 16.96
N PHE A 254 -5.29 2.66 17.52
CA PHE A 254 -3.92 2.64 17.03
C PHE A 254 -2.90 2.75 18.17
N CYS A 255 -1.69 2.28 17.90
CA CYS A 255 -0.50 2.49 18.70
C CYS A 255 0.58 3.10 17.79
N MET A 256 1.22 4.19 18.21
CA MET A 256 2.23 4.85 17.41
C MET A 256 3.41 5.35 18.25
N ASP A 257 4.61 5.10 17.73
CA ASP A 257 5.87 5.66 18.22
C ASP A 257 6.49 6.55 17.14
N ILE A 258 6.72 7.82 17.47
CA ILE A 258 7.54 8.74 16.69
C ILE A 258 8.92 8.78 17.32
N ARG A 259 9.89 8.18 16.64
CA ARG A 259 11.28 8.08 17.10
C ARG A 259 12.14 9.12 16.41
N VAL A 260 12.71 10.03 17.16
CA VAL A 260 13.60 11.09 16.67
C VAL A 260 15.01 10.83 17.17
N THR A 261 15.96 10.69 16.24
CA THR A 261 17.40 10.62 16.54
C THR A 261 18.02 11.97 16.22
N TYR A 262 18.75 12.53 17.17
CA TYR A 262 19.37 13.84 17.07
C TYR A 262 20.84 13.74 16.61
N GLU A 263 21.40 14.86 16.12
CA GLU A 263 22.81 14.94 15.71
C GLU A 263 23.79 14.68 16.86
N ASP A 264 23.39 14.96 18.11
CA ASP A 264 24.18 14.68 19.32
C ASP A 264 24.14 13.20 19.76
N GLY A 265 23.44 12.34 19.01
CA GLY A 265 23.29 10.92 19.28
C GLY A 265 22.19 10.57 20.29
N THR A 266 21.55 11.57 20.92
CA THR A 266 20.39 11.32 21.78
C THR A 266 19.16 10.95 20.97
N VAL A 267 18.22 10.27 21.62
CA VAL A 267 17.00 9.77 21.00
C VAL A 267 15.80 10.12 21.87
N GLU A 268 14.73 10.57 21.24
CA GLU A 268 13.44 10.83 21.85
C GLU A 268 12.36 9.99 21.18
N THR A 269 11.40 9.49 21.97
CA THR A 269 10.21 8.82 21.46
C THR A 269 8.97 9.56 21.93
N ILE A 270 8.19 10.09 20.99
CA ILE A 270 6.86 10.64 21.23
C ILE A 270 5.85 9.53 20.95
N ALA A 271 5.19 9.06 21.99
CA ALA A 271 4.36 7.85 21.96
C ALA A 271 2.86 8.16 22.08
N THR A 272 2.02 7.20 21.68
CA THR A 272 0.58 7.20 21.95
C THR A 272 0.29 6.95 23.42
N ASP A 273 -0.50 7.85 24.00
CA ASP A 273 -0.91 7.85 25.41
C ASP A 273 -2.20 8.69 25.56
N ASN A 274 -2.70 8.85 26.78
CA ASN A 274 -3.90 9.63 27.06
C ASN A 274 -3.73 11.16 26.97
N THR A 275 -2.53 11.66 26.64
CA THR A 275 -2.31 13.09 26.37
C THR A 275 -2.64 13.48 24.93
N TRP A 276 -2.80 12.48 24.04
CA TRP A 276 -3.40 12.69 22.74
C TRP A 276 -4.83 13.21 22.89
N ARG A 277 -5.24 14.08 21.96
CA ARG A 277 -6.55 14.71 21.95
C ARG A 277 -7.34 14.17 20.78
N SER A 278 -8.64 13.97 20.95
CA SER A 278 -9.54 13.38 19.96
C SER A 278 -10.81 14.19 19.75
N SER A 279 -11.32 14.14 18.52
CA SER A 279 -12.61 14.74 18.12
C SER A 279 -13.20 13.94 16.97
N LEU A 280 -14.52 13.94 16.84
CA LEU A 280 -15.16 13.46 15.61
C LEU A 280 -14.75 14.32 14.41
N SER A 281 -14.61 13.67 13.26
CA SER A 281 -14.22 14.28 11.99
C SER A 281 -15.41 14.53 11.06
N PRO A 282 -15.19 15.19 9.91
CA PRO A 282 -16.18 15.33 8.83
C PRO A 282 -16.55 14.02 8.14
N VAL A 283 -15.75 12.95 8.29
CA VAL A 283 -16.12 11.62 7.82
C VAL A 283 -17.18 11.07 8.77
N VAL A 284 -18.45 11.26 8.42
CA VAL A 284 -19.59 10.92 9.29
C VAL A 284 -20.01 9.44 9.20
N PHE A 285 -19.59 8.76 8.15
CA PHE A 285 -19.72 7.32 7.99
C PHE A 285 -18.61 6.82 7.06
N ASN A 286 -18.05 5.65 7.32
CA ASN A 286 -17.20 4.96 6.37
C ASN A 286 -17.33 3.44 6.51
N SER A 287 -17.35 2.77 5.36
CA SER A 287 -17.41 1.33 5.21
C SER A 287 -16.57 0.94 4.00
N ILE A 288 -15.69 -0.03 4.18
CA ILE A 288 -14.94 -0.62 3.07
C ILE A 288 -15.89 -1.21 2.02
N TYR A 289 -17.11 -1.58 2.42
CA TYR A 289 -18.10 -2.29 1.62
C TYR A 289 -19.07 -1.36 0.86
N THR A 290 -19.72 -0.42 1.55
CA THR A 290 -20.79 0.43 0.96
C THR A 290 -20.30 1.78 0.45
N GLY A 291 -19.51 2.53 1.22
CA GLY A 291 -19.12 3.90 0.85
C GLY A 291 -18.64 4.75 2.02
N GLU A 292 -18.41 6.04 1.76
CA GLU A 292 -18.00 7.05 2.74
C GLU A 292 -18.91 8.27 2.63
N HIS A 293 -19.38 8.75 3.77
CA HIS A 293 -20.20 9.94 3.86
C HIS A 293 -19.39 11.04 4.55
N TYR A 294 -19.37 12.22 3.94
CA TYR A 294 -18.54 13.34 4.34
C TYR A 294 -19.37 14.61 4.43
N ASP A 295 -19.29 15.30 5.56
CA ASP A 295 -19.98 16.56 5.82
C ASP A 295 -18.96 17.69 5.98
N ALA A 296 -18.68 18.43 4.90
CA ALA A 296 -17.68 19.49 4.89
C ALA A 296 -17.99 20.64 5.86
N ARG A 297 -19.25 20.78 6.29
CA ARG A 297 -19.64 21.77 7.32
C ARG A 297 -19.03 21.46 8.69
N LYS A 298 -18.56 20.23 8.90
CA LYS A 298 -17.90 19.77 10.14
C LYS A 298 -16.37 19.84 10.07
N GLU A 299 -15.80 20.36 8.98
CA GLU A 299 -14.36 20.53 8.86
C GLU A 299 -13.79 21.39 9.99
N GLN A 300 -12.60 21.00 10.44
CA GLN A 300 -11.82 21.70 11.45
C GLN A 300 -10.50 22.14 10.80
N PRO A 301 -10.49 23.25 10.03
CA PRO A 301 -9.31 23.66 9.29
C PRO A 301 -8.09 23.82 10.19
N GLY A 302 -6.98 23.18 9.81
CA GLY A 302 -5.72 23.24 10.55
C GLY A 302 -5.64 22.37 11.81
N TRP A 303 -6.59 21.45 12.04
CA TRP A 303 -6.58 20.55 13.21
C TRP A 303 -5.25 19.80 13.41
N ASP A 304 -4.55 19.47 12.32
CA ASP A 304 -3.27 18.77 12.29
C ASP A 304 -2.06 19.70 12.08
N LYS A 305 -2.23 21.01 12.34
CA LYS A 305 -1.16 22.02 12.34
C LYS A 305 -0.87 22.57 13.74
N PRO A 306 0.36 23.04 14.00
CA PRO A 306 0.69 23.76 15.23
C PRO A 306 -0.22 24.98 15.43
N GLY A 307 -0.59 25.26 16.69
CA GLY A 307 -1.38 26.44 17.06
C GLY A 307 -2.90 26.32 16.88
N PHE A 308 -3.41 25.14 16.52
CA PHE A 308 -4.84 24.85 16.56
C PHE A 308 -5.35 24.77 18.02
N ASP A 309 -6.47 25.44 18.31
CA ASP A 309 -7.13 25.38 19.62
C ASP A 309 -7.95 24.09 19.75
N ASP A 310 -7.36 23.10 20.41
CA ASP A 310 -8.00 21.82 20.72
C ASP A 310 -8.60 21.77 22.12
N SER A 311 -8.81 22.91 22.80
CA SER A 311 -9.31 22.94 24.18
C SER A 311 -10.63 22.18 24.38
N LYS A 312 -11.47 22.11 23.34
CA LYS A 312 -12.75 21.38 23.32
C LYS A 312 -12.64 19.90 22.95
N TRP A 313 -11.48 19.45 22.47
CA TRP A 313 -11.25 18.05 22.15
C TRP A 313 -11.16 17.23 23.44
N GLN A 314 -11.52 15.94 23.37
CA GLN A 314 -11.47 15.04 24.52
C GLN A 314 -10.13 14.32 24.56
N PRO A 315 -9.57 13.99 25.75
CA PRO A 315 -8.43 13.10 25.84
C PRO A 315 -8.70 11.76 25.14
N ALA A 316 -7.68 11.17 24.53
CA ALA A 316 -7.77 9.81 24.02
C ALA A 316 -7.88 8.80 25.19
N VAL A 317 -8.55 7.68 24.95
CA VAL A 317 -8.72 6.61 25.94
C VAL A 317 -7.87 5.41 25.59
N TYR A 318 -7.33 4.74 26.60
CA TYR A 318 -6.59 3.50 26.40
C TYR A 318 -7.51 2.36 25.96
N ARG A 319 -7.00 1.49 25.09
CA ARG A 319 -7.67 0.27 24.63
C ARG A 319 -6.73 -0.93 24.74
N PRO A 320 -7.25 -2.16 24.89
CA PRO A 320 -6.44 -3.36 24.71
C PRO A 320 -5.88 -3.44 23.28
N ALA A 321 -4.70 -4.03 23.14
CA ALA A 321 -4.18 -4.37 21.83
C ALA A 321 -5.11 -5.39 21.15
N PRO A 322 -5.43 -5.23 19.85
CA PRO A 322 -6.27 -6.17 19.10
C PRO A 322 -5.63 -7.56 19.02
N SER A 323 -4.30 -7.63 18.88
CA SER A 323 -3.52 -8.87 18.99
C SER A 323 -2.19 -8.62 19.69
N GLN A 324 -1.56 -9.69 20.16
CA GLN A 324 -0.18 -9.66 20.71
C GLN A 324 0.89 -9.79 19.62
N ASN A 325 0.49 -10.15 18.40
CA ASN A 325 1.39 -10.40 17.27
C ASN A 325 1.36 -9.18 16.32
N ILE A 326 2.11 -8.15 16.71
CA ILE A 326 2.27 -6.92 15.93
C ILE A 326 3.51 -7.08 15.03
N VAL A 327 3.31 -7.03 13.72
CA VAL A 327 4.36 -7.31 12.73
C VAL A 327 4.43 -6.23 11.65
N ALA A 328 5.61 -6.03 11.08
CA ALA A 328 5.76 -5.04 10.01
C ALA A 328 5.01 -5.43 8.74
N GLN A 329 4.40 -4.45 8.09
CA GLN A 329 3.89 -4.57 6.73
C GLN A 329 5.04 -4.49 5.74
N GLN A 330 5.50 -5.65 5.24
CA GLN A 330 6.54 -5.77 4.22
C GLN A 330 5.93 -6.23 2.90
N MET A 331 5.13 -5.36 2.29
CA MET A 331 4.49 -5.62 0.99
C MET A 331 4.34 -4.35 0.15
N HIS A 332 4.11 -4.52 -1.15
CA HIS A 332 3.68 -3.41 -2.01
C HIS A 332 2.38 -2.81 -1.47
N PRO A 333 2.37 -1.52 -1.08
CA PRO A 333 1.22 -0.88 -0.46
C PRO A 333 0.14 -0.61 -1.51
N ILE A 334 -1.09 -0.41 -1.04
CA ILE A 334 -2.18 0.05 -1.91
C ILE A 334 -1.99 1.55 -2.17
N ARG A 335 -2.09 1.98 -3.43
CA ARG A 335 -1.95 3.39 -3.83
C ARG A 335 -3.05 3.82 -4.80
N ASN A 336 -3.14 5.13 -5.03
CA ASN A 336 -3.81 5.69 -6.19
C ASN A 336 -2.87 5.54 -7.42
N VAL A 337 -2.90 4.39 -8.08
CA VAL A 337 -1.91 4.01 -9.11
C VAL A 337 -2.12 4.76 -10.42
N GLU A 338 -3.37 4.92 -10.86
CA GLU A 338 -3.67 5.63 -12.10
C GLU A 338 -4.80 6.64 -11.93
N LYS A 339 -4.60 7.86 -12.45
CA LYS A 339 -5.62 8.90 -12.55
C LYS A 339 -6.38 8.78 -13.88
N ILE A 340 -7.70 8.65 -13.82
CA ILE A 340 -8.56 8.40 -14.99
C ILE A 340 -9.64 9.48 -15.04
N PRO A 341 -9.47 10.54 -15.84
CA PRO A 341 -10.52 11.53 -16.08
C PRO A 341 -11.78 10.87 -16.62
N ALA A 342 -12.97 11.41 -16.30
CA ALA A 342 -14.19 10.96 -16.94
C ALA A 342 -14.12 11.20 -18.46
N LEU A 343 -14.45 10.19 -19.24
CA LEU A 343 -14.45 10.24 -20.70
C LEU A 343 -15.67 11.01 -21.21
N THR A 344 -16.85 10.74 -20.64
CA THR A 344 -18.09 11.43 -20.99
C THR A 344 -18.96 11.67 -19.75
N ILE A 345 -19.91 12.61 -19.88
CA ILE A 345 -20.98 12.86 -18.93
C ILE A 345 -22.31 12.90 -19.69
N THR A 346 -23.33 12.23 -19.16
CA THR A 346 -24.71 12.32 -19.63
C THR A 346 -25.54 13.05 -18.60
N ARG A 347 -26.09 14.23 -18.96
CA ARG A 347 -27.05 14.97 -18.14
C ARG A 347 -28.44 14.37 -18.36
N ILE A 348 -29.00 13.73 -17.32
CA ILE A 348 -30.37 13.21 -17.34
C ILE A 348 -31.36 14.35 -17.05
N ASN A 349 -31.04 15.19 -16.07
CA ASN A 349 -31.70 16.45 -15.75
C ASN A 349 -30.74 17.34 -14.94
N ASP A 350 -31.24 18.47 -14.41
CA ASP A 350 -30.38 19.45 -13.72
C ASP A 350 -29.83 19.01 -12.36
N SER A 351 -30.16 17.81 -11.90
CA SER A 351 -29.69 17.25 -10.63
C SER A 351 -29.22 15.81 -10.74
N VAL A 352 -29.20 15.22 -11.94
CA VAL A 352 -28.78 13.82 -12.15
C VAL A 352 -27.90 13.72 -13.38
N PHE A 353 -26.70 13.20 -13.15
CA PHE A 353 -25.63 13.08 -14.14
C PHE A 353 -25.03 11.68 -14.09
N VAL A 354 -24.65 11.12 -15.24
CA VAL A 354 -23.94 9.83 -15.30
C VAL A 354 -22.62 10.02 -16.01
N PHE A 355 -21.53 9.81 -15.28
CA PHE A 355 -20.16 9.87 -15.79
C PHE A 355 -19.72 8.48 -16.26
N ASP A 356 -19.01 8.41 -17.38
CA ASP A 356 -18.37 7.19 -17.90
C ASP A 356 -16.84 7.38 -17.89
N LEU A 357 -16.11 6.52 -17.18
CA LEU A 357 -14.64 6.53 -17.18
C LEU A 357 -14.01 5.89 -18.42
N GLY A 358 -14.81 5.27 -19.29
CA GLY A 358 -14.37 4.56 -20.49
C GLY A 358 -13.92 3.11 -20.23
N ARG A 359 -13.64 2.74 -18.99
CA ARG A 359 -13.33 1.35 -18.57
C ARG A 359 -13.73 1.09 -17.12
N ASN A 360 -13.89 -0.20 -16.79
CA ASN A 360 -14.12 -0.65 -15.42
C ASN A 360 -12.81 -0.60 -14.63
N ILE A 361 -12.86 -0.12 -13.40
CA ILE A 361 -11.72 -0.01 -12.48
C ILE A 361 -12.12 -0.42 -11.06
N ALA A 362 -11.13 -0.77 -10.22
CA ALA A 362 -11.29 -0.80 -8.77
C ALA A 362 -10.66 0.44 -8.13
N GLY A 363 -11.38 1.17 -7.28
CA GLY A 363 -10.82 2.34 -6.61
C GLY A 363 -11.87 3.33 -6.16
N VAL A 364 -11.61 4.63 -6.32
CA VAL A 364 -12.49 5.71 -5.82
C VAL A 364 -12.72 6.77 -6.88
N SER A 365 -13.80 7.54 -6.75
CA SER A 365 -14.00 8.77 -7.51
C SER A 365 -13.60 10.00 -6.68
N GLN A 366 -13.11 11.03 -7.36
CA GLN A 366 -12.89 12.36 -6.84
C GLN A 366 -13.86 13.31 -7.55
N LEU A 367 -14.61 14.08 -6.78
CA LEU A 367 -15.55 15.08 -7.25
C LEU A 367 -15.09 16.47 -6.82
N THR A 368 -14.93 17.39 -7.76
CA THR A 368 -14.64 18.80 -7.50
C THR A 368 -15.80 19.66 -7.94
N VAL A 369 -16.37 20.45 -7.04
CA VAL A 369 -17.62 21.20 -7.28
C VAL A 369 -17.60 22.58 -6.61
N ARG A 370 -18.40 23.50 -7.14
CA ARG A 370 -18.83 24.73 -6.46
C ARG A 370 -20.31 24.61 -6.17
N ALA A 371 -20.68 24.64 -4.90
CA ALA A 371 -22.05 24.41 -4.49
C ALA A 371 -22.41 25.20 -3.24
N ASP A 372 -23.70 25.50 -3.08
CA ASP A 372 -24.20 26.11 -1.85
C ASP A 372 -24.00 25.17 -0.66
N VAL A 373 -23.79 25.76 0.52
CA VAL A 373 -23.72 25.03 1.79
C VAL A 373 -24.91 24.09 1.96
N GLY A 374 -24.61 22.86 2.37
CA GLY A 374 -25.59 21.80 2.60
C GLY A 374 -26.12 21.11 1.34
N THR A 375 -25.61 21.45 0.15
CA THR A 375 -25.92 20.67 -1.06
C THR A 375 -25.36 19.26 -0.92
N VAL A 376 -26.21 18.25 -1.12
CA VAL A 376 -25.85 16.84 -0.98
C VAL A 376 -25.62 16.23 -2.36
N PHE A 377 -24.43 15.69 -2.57
CA PHE A 377 -24.04 14.91 -3.73
C PHE A 377 -24.00 13.43 -3.34
N ARG A 378 -24.75 12.58 -4.04
CA ARG A 378 -24.69 11.12 -3.92
C ARG A 378 -24.00 10.57 -5.15
N LEU A 379 -22.87 9.90 -4.97
CA LEU A 379 -22.05 9.33 -6.04
C LEU A 379 -22.24 7.81 -6.02
N LYS A 380 -23.16 7.32 -6.85
CA LYS A 380 -23.50 5.90 -6.96
C LYS A 380 -22.62 5.25 -8.03
N HIS A 381 -21.90 4.20 -7.66
CA HIS A 381 -20.91 3.55 -8.53
C HIS A 381 -21.48 2.26 -9.13
N ALA A 382 -21.30 2.04 -10.43
CA ALA A 382 -21.82 0.87 -11.13
C ALA A 382 -20.90 0.39 -12.25
N GLU A 383 -20.96 -0.92 -12.55
CA GLU A 383 -20.26 -1.53 -13.69
C GLU A 383 -21.04 -1.36 -15.01
N ARG A 384 -22.35 -1.11 -14.92
CA ARG A 384 -23.29 -1.10 -16.05
C ARG A 384 -24.28 0.06 -15.93
N THR A 385 -24.92 0.38 -17.05
CA THR A 385 -26.06 1.29 -17.11
C THR A 385 -27.33 0.55 -17.53
N GLY A 386 -28.47 1.01 -17.03
CA GLY A 386 -29.80 0.57 -17.46
C GLY A 386 -30.18 1.11 -18.84
N LYS A 387 -31.34 0.67 -19.35
CA LYS A 387 -31.90 1.15 -20.63
C LYS A 387 -32.26 2.65 -20.61
N ASP A 388 -32.48 3.19 -19.43
CA ASP A 388 -32.75 4.61 -19.16
C ASP A 388 -31.48 5.46 -19.04
N GLY A 389 -30.30 4.85 -19.23
CA GLY A 389 -29.00 5.53 -19.14
C GLY A 389 -28.51 5.77 -17.71
N ARG A 390 -29.25 5.30 -16.68
CA ARG A 390 -28.88 5.43 -15.27
C ARG A 390 -27.96 4.30 -14.80
N ALA A 391 -27.32 4.47 -13.64
CA ALA A 391 -26.48 3.44 -13.04
C ALA A 391 -27.31 2.22 -12.61
N ASP A 392 -26.90 1.02 -13.05
CA ASP A 392 -27.54 -0.26 -12.71
C ASP A 392 -26.65 -1.07 -11.76
N MET A 393 -27.16 -1.35 -10.55
CA MET A 393 -26.46 -2.14 -9.53
C MET A 393 -27.02 -3.56 -9.37
N SER A 394 -28.01 -3.97 -10.18
CA SER A 394 -28.73 -5.23 -10.00
C SER A 394 -27.85 -6.49 -10.11
N ASN A 395 -26.66 -6.36 -10.72
CA ASN A 395 -25.69 -7.46 -10.79
C ASN A 395 -24.70 -7.51 -9.60
N ILE A 396 -24.70 -6.51 -8.71
CA ILE A 396 -23.66 -6.34 -7.67
C ILE A 396 -24.22 -6.19 -6.26
N ASP A 397 -25.51 -5.92 -6.06
CA ASP A 397 -26.10 -5.71 -4.73
C ASP A 397 -26.62 -7.00 -4.05
N VAL A 398 -26.51 -8.16 -4.72
CA VAL A 398 -27.07 -9.45 -4.30
C VAL A 398 -26.63 -9.95 -2.91
N HIS A 399 -25.50 -9.46 -2.40
CA HIS A 399 -24.92 -9.84 -1.10
C HIS A 399 -25.09 -8.77 -0.01
N TYR A 400 -25.61 -7.60 -0.37
CA TYR A 400 -25.92 -6.53 0.58
C TYR A 400 -27.19 -6.87 1.37
N ARG A 401 -27.20 -6.60 2.67
CA ARG A 401 -28.33 -6.90 3.58
C ARG A 401 -28.65 -5.65 4.41
N PRO A 402 -29.13 -4.55 3.80
CA PRO A 402 -29.39 -3.30 4.52
C PRO A 402 -30.35 -3.55 5.68
N THR A 403 -30.10 -2.88 6.80
CA THR A 403 -31.06 -2.82 7.91
C THR A 403 -31.85 -1.51 7.94
N ASP A 404 -31.35 -0.49 7.23
CA ASP A 404 -31.97 0.80 6.98
C ASP A 404 -31.40 1.42 5.68
N ASP A 405 -31.74 2.68 5.40
CA ASP A 405 -31.28 3.43 4.23
C ASP A 405 -30.05 4.33 4.52
N SER A 406 -29.37 4.12 5.66
CA SER A 406 -28.33 5.04 6.14
C SER A 406 -26.98 4.86 5.47
N ASP A 407 -26.69 3.70 4.87
CA ASP A 407 -25.46 3.38 4.12
C ASP A 407 -25.73 2.73 2.74
N PRO A 408 -26.29 3.48 1.78
CA PRO A 408 -26.58 2.95 0.45
C PRO A 408 -25.37 2.28 -0.20
N PHE A 409 -25.59 1.10 -0.76
CA PHE A 409 -24.53 0.29 -1.37
C PHE A 409 -23.81 1.03 -2.49
N GLN A 410 -22.48 0.88 -2.57
CA GLN A 410 -21.59 1.47 -3.58
C GLN A 410 -21.76 3.00 -3.75
N THR A 411 -22.16 3.71 -2.70
CA THR A 411 -22.53 5.13 -2.79
C THR A 411 -21.73 5.96 -1.80
N ASP A 412 -20.98 6.95 -2.30
CA ASP A 412 -20.45 8.01 -1.44
C ASP A 412 -21.44 9.15 -1.33
N ILE A 413 -21.41 9.85 -0.19
CA ILE A 413 -22.26 11.03 0.04
C ILE A 413 -21.38 12.19 0.48
N PHE A 414 -21.40 13.28 -0.29
CA PHE A 414 -20.70 14.50 0.04
C PHE A 414 -21.70 15.62 0.33
N ILE A 415 -21.56 16.29 1.47
CA ILE A 415 -22.35 17.47 1.84
C ILE A 415 -21.43 18.68 1.79
N ALA A 416 -21.71 19.59 0.86
CA ALA A 416 -20.88 20.78 0.63
C ALA A 416 -20.88 21.74 1.82
N GLY A 417 -19.72 22.34 2.10
CA GLY A 417 -19.53 23.36 3.13
C GLY A 417 -19.92 24.77 2.65
N GLY A 418 -19.99 24.99 1.34
CA GLY A 418 -20.20 26.31 0.74
C GLY A 418 -18.92 27.15 0.65
N ASN A 419 -17.75 26.50 0.65
CA ASN A 419 -16.44 27.15 0.78
C ASN A 419 -15.81 27.50 -0.59
N GLY A 420 -16.64 27.83 -1.57
CA GLY A 420 -16.19 28.03 -2.95
C GLY A 420 -16.04 26.71 -3.69
N GLU A 421 -14.84 26.40 -4.17
CA GLU A 421 -14.55 25.12 -4.83
C GLU A 421 -14.08 24.10 -3.78
N GLU A 422 -14.77 22.98 -3.74
CA GLU A 422 -14.54 21.91 -2.77
C GLU A 422 -14.24 20.61 -3.53
N THR A 423 -13.29 19.83 -3.01
CA THR A 423 -12.94 18.52 -3.57
C THR A 423 -13.21 17.43 -2.54
N PHE A 424 -14.04 16.46 -2.91
CA PHE A 424 -14.29 15.26 -2.14
C PHE A 424 -13.66 14.05 -2.82
N MET A 425 -12.95 13.25 -2.03
CA MET A 425 -12.48 11.91 -2.40
C MET A 425 -12.52 11.06 -1.14
N PRO A 426 -13.19 9.88 -1.14
CA PRO A 426 -13.31 9.06 0.05
C PRO A 426 -11.94 8.53 0.48
N ARG A 427 -11.76 8.25 1.78
CA ARG A 427 -10.47 7.84 2.37
C ARG A 427 -10.44 6.36 2.73
N PHE A 428 -11.55 5.81 3.22
CA PHE A 428 -11.59 4.48 3.85
C PHE A 428 -12.46 3.46 3.12
N ASN A 429 -12.55 3.57 1.79
CA ASN A 429 -13.26 2.62 0.95
C ASN A 429 -12.63 2.47 -0.44
N TYR A 430 -13.20 1.57 -1.24
CA TYR A 430 -13.04 1.50 -2.69
C TYR A 430 -14.27 0.81 -3.31
N LYS A 431 -14.43 0.85 -4.63
CA LYS A 431 -15.54 0.29 -5.43
C LYS A 431 -15.00 -0.34 -6.71
N GLY A 432 -15.76 -1.24 -7.32
CA GLY A 432 -15.55 -1.67 -8.70
C GLY A 432 -16.58 -0.99 -9.61
N PHE A 433 -16.14 -0.16 -10.55
CA PHE A 433 -17.04 0.66 -11.36
C PHE A 433 -16.42 1.17 -12.67
N ARG A 434 -17.30 1.45 -13.63
CA ARG A 434 -17.02 2.24 -14.83
C ARG A 434 -17.83 3.53 -14.83
N TYR A 435 -19.05 3.46 -14.30
CA TYR A 435 -20.02 4.55 -14.31
C TYR A 435 -20.19 5.12 -12.90
N VAL A 436 -20.34 6.44 -12.82
CA VAL A 436 -20.72 7.13 -11.58
C VAL A 436 -21.96 7.98 -11.83
N GLU A 437 -23.08 7.62 -11.22
CA GLU A 437 -24.28 8.47 -11.20
C GLU A 437 -24.17 9.45 -10.04
N VAL A 438 -24.14 10.75 -10.36
CA VAL A 438 -24.13 11.84 -9.39
C VAL A 438 -25.54 12.41 -9.29
N THR A 439 -26.19 12.17 -8.16
CA THR A 439 -27.49 12.78 -7.82
C THR A 439 -27.30 13.89 -6.80
N CYS A 440 -27.82 15.08 -7.11
CA CYS A 440 -27.67 16.29 -6.29
C CYS A 440 -29.00 16.67 -5.65
N SER A 441 -28.98 17.18 -4.41
CA SER A 441 -30.20 17.66 -3.74
C SER A 441 -30.69 19.02 -4.25
N ARG A 442 -29.89 19.71 -5.07
CA ARG A 442 -30.20 20.99 -5.70
C ARG A 442 -29.66 20.98 -7.14
N PRO A 443 -30.21 21.81 -8.04
CA PRO A 443 -29.65 21.97 -9.37
C PRO A 443 -28.19 22.42 -9.32
N VAL A 444 -27.36 21.80 -10.15
CA VAL A 444 -25.93 22.14 -10.31
C VAL A 444 -25.54 22.05 -11.78
N ASP A 445 -24.40 22.64 -12.12
CA ASP A 445 -23.77 22.42 -13.41
C ASP A 445 -22.51 21.57 -13.23
N LEU A 446 -22.46 20.45 -13.97
CA LEU A 446 -21.34 19.51 -13.98
C LEU A 446 -20.90 19.26 -15.42
N SER A 447 -19.60 19.24 -15.63
CA SER A 447 -18.91 18.77 -16.82
C SER A 447 -18.11 17.51 -16.50
N ALA A 448 -17.57 16.84 -17.53
CA ALA A 448 -16.71 15.67 -17.34
C ALA A 448 -15.48 15.96 -16.45
N ASP A 449 -14.96 17.20 -16.45
CA ASP A 449 -13.80 17.59 -15.65
C ASP A 449 -14.07 17.61 -14.14
N ASN A 450 -15.33 17.63 -13.72
CA ASN A 450 -15.69 17.61 -12.30
C ASN A 450 -15.42 16.25 -11.65
N LEU A 451 -15.31 15.16 -12.42
CA LEU A 451 -15.13 13.82 -11.88
C LEU A 451 -13.91 13.12 -12.45
N THR A 452 -13.11 12.55 -11.57
CA THR A 452 -11.96 11.72 -11.89
C THR A 452 -12.05 10.41 -11.13
N GLY A 453 -11.87 9.27 -11.82
CA GLY A 453 -11.62 7.98 -11.18
C GLY A 453 -10.14 7.81 -10.83
N TRP A 454 -9.87 7.14 -9.72
CA TRP A 454 -8.53 6.72 -9.31
C TRP A 454 -8.50 5.21 -9.26
N PHE A 455 -7.77 4.58 -10.18
CA PHE A 455 -7.53 3.14 -10.15
C PHE A 455 -6.56 2.83 -9.01
N MET A 456 -7.03 2.02 -8.06
CA MET A 456 -6.31 1.66 -6.85
C MET A 456 -6.09 0.15 -6.83
N HIS A 457 -4.92 -0.24 -6.36
CA HIS A 457 -4.55 -1.62 -6.03
C HIS A 457 -3.22 -1.60 -5.27
N SER A 458 -2.79 -2.75 -4.75
CA SER A 458 -1.40 -2.97 -4.34
C SER A 458 -0.48 -2.63 -5.52
N ASP A 459 0.37 -1.63 -5.34
CA ASP A 459 1.22 -1.05 -6.39
C ASP A 459 2.41 -1.96 -6.72
N VAL A 460 2.09 -3.11 -7.32
CA VAL A 460 3.02 -4.16 -7.72
C VAL A 460 3.65 -3.81 -9.08
N PRO A 461 4.99 -3.81 -9.19
CA PRO A 461 5.66 -3.52 -10.46
C PRO A 461 5.28 -4.51 -11.57
N PRO A 462 5.04 -4.05 -12.81
CA PRO A 462 4.93 -4.96 -13.95
C PRO A 462 6.30 -5.57 -14.27
N VAL A 463 6.34 -6.90 -14.46
CA VAL A 463 7.55 -7.67 -14.79
C VAL A 463 7.38 -8.55 -16.03
N GLY A 464 6.15 -8.72 -16.51
CA GLY A 464 5.84 -9.43 -17.75
C GLY A 464 5.17 -8.52 -18.77
N ASN A 465 5.41 -8.80 -20.05
CA ASN A 465 4.74 -8.14 -21.16
C ASN A 465 4.50 -9.12 -22.31
N ILE A 466 3.34 -9.01 -22.96
CA ILE A 466 3.01 -9.77 -24.16
C ILE A 466 2.57 -8.80 -25.25
N GLU A 467 3.11 -9.00 -26.46
CA GLU A 467 2.62 -8.35 -27.66
C GLU A 467 2.38 -9.40 -28.75
N SER A 468 1.20 -9.36 -29.37
CA SER A 468 0.80 -10.25 -30.45
C SER A 468 0.36 -9.44 -31.67
N SER A 469 0.59 -9.99 -32.86
CA SER A 469 -0.01 -9.48 -34.10
C SER A 469 -1.54 -9.64 -34.13
N ASN A 470 -2.12 -10.48 -33.25
CA ASN A 470 -3.56 -10.59 -33.09
C ASN A 470 -4.06 -9.60 -32.02
N PRO A 471 -4.80 -8.54 -32.41
CA PRO A 471 -5.27 -7.52 -31.47
C PRO A 471 -6.26 -8.05 -30.42
N VAL A 472 -6.92 -9.18 -30.66
CA VAL A 472 -7.81 -9.82 -29.68
C VAL A 472 -7.00 -10.38 -28.51
N LEU A 473 -5.85 -11.00 -28.77
CA LEU A 473 -4.98 -11.52 -27.71
C LEU A 473 -4.44 -10.39 -26.83
N ASN A 474 -4.04 -9.27 -27.44
CA ASN A 474 -3.60 -8.08 -26.69
C ASN A 474 -4.71 -7.53 -25.78
N LYS A 475 -5.96 -7.51 -26.27
CA LYS A 475 -7.12 -7.08 -25.47
C LYS A 475 -7.45 -8.03 -24.33
N ILE A 476 -7.36 -9.35 -24.56
CA ILE A 476 -7.57 -10.36 -23.51
C ILE A 476 -6.50 -10.22 -22.43
N TRP A 477 -5.23 -10.10 -22.82
CA TRP A 477 -4.12 -9.90 -21.88
C TRP A 477 -4.30 -8.62 -21.06
N TRP A 478 -4.64 -7.51 -21.72
CA TRP A 478 -4.94 -6.24 -21.03
C TRP A 478 -6.10 -6.39 -20.05
N ALA A 479 -7.21 -7.00 -20.47
CA ALA A 479 -8.39 -7.18 -19.61
C ALA A 479 -8.08 -8.10 -18.42
N ALA A 480 -7.35 -9.19 -18.63
CA ALA A 480 -6.95 -10.12 -17.57
C ALA A 480 -6.08 -9.41 -16.51
N ASN A 481 -5.09 -8.62 -16.96
CA ASN A 481 -4.22 -7.87 -16.06
C ASN A 481 -4.95 -6.77 -15.29
N ASN A 482 -5.86 -6.03 -15.94
CA ASN A 482 -6.68 -5.01 -15.25
C ASN A 482 -7.63 -5.67 -14.23
N SER A 483 -8.21 -6.84 -14.54
CA SER A 483 -9.05 -7.61 -13.61
C SER A 483 -8.25 -8.17 -12.44
N TYR A 484 -7.02 -8.65 -12.67
CA TYR A 484 -6.11 -9.12 -11.62
C TYR A 484 -5.75 -7.98 -10.66
N LEU A 485 -5.28 -6.84 -11.19
CA LEU A 485 -4.94 -5.67 -10.38
C LEU A 485 -6.16 -5.12 -9.64
N SER A 486 -7.33 -5.09 -10.29
CA SER A 486 -8.59 -4.70 -9.64
C SER A 486 -8.95 -5.59 -8.44
N ASN A 487 -8.35 -6.76 -8.32
CA ASN A 487 -8.58 -7.71 -7.24
C ASN A 487 -7.38 -7.84 -6.28
N LEU A 488 -6.42 -6.91 -6.30
CA LEU A 488 -5.24 -6.99 -5.45
C LEU A 488 -5.22 -5.80 -4.47
N PHE A 489 -5.78 -5.97 -3.28
CA PHE A 489 -5.88 -4.91 -2.25
C PHE A 489 -5.20 -5.34 -0.94
N GLY A 490 -3.89 -5.65 -1.02
CA GLY A 490 -3.11 -6.21 0.10
C GLY A 490 -3.41 -7.69 0.39
N TYR A 491 -4.31 -8.29 -0.39
CA TYR A 491 -4.63 -9.70 -0.51
C TYR A 491 -5.42 -9.88 -1.83
N PRO A 492 -5.45 -11.08 -2.43
CA PRO A 492 -6.26 -11.34 -3.62
C PRO A 492 -7.75 -11.40 -3.24
N THR A 493 -8.61 -10.73 -4.01
CA THR A 493 -10.08 -10.77 -3.85
C THR A 493 -10.78 -11.46 -5.02
N ASP A 494 -12.01 -11.94 -4.81
CA ASP A 494 -12.87 -12.46 -5.88
C ASP A 494 -13.42 -11.35 -6.79
N CYS A 495 -13.82 -10.23 -6.19
CA CYS A 495 -14.32 -9.07 -6.89
C CYS A 495 -14.11 -7.76 -6.10
N PRO A 496 -13.87 -6.62 -6.76
CA PRO A 496 -13.70 -5.32 -6.09
C PRO A 496 -15.01 -4.62 -5.70
N GLN A 497 -16.16 -5.07 -6.21
CA GLN A 497 -17.44 -4.39 -6.04
C GLN A 497 -18.30 -4.99 -4.94
N ARG A 498 -18.63 -6.28 -5.01
CA ARG A 498 -19.72 -6.86 -4.19
C ARG A 498 -19.30 -7.58 -2.93
N GLU A 499 -18.19 -8.30 -2.92
CA GLU A 499 -17.79 -9.16 -1.79
C GLU A 499 -16.48 -8.70 -1.19
N LYS A 500 -15.44 -8.58 -2.03
CA LYS A 500 -14.09 -8.16 -1.65
C LYS A 500 -13.41 -9.19 -0.74
N ASN A 501 -13.75 -10.47 -0.92
CA ASN A 501 -13.30 -11.55 -0.05
C ASN A 501 -12.10 -12.26 -0.66
N GLY A 502 -11.19 -12.71 0.20
CA GLY A 502 -10.06 -13.54 -0.21
C GLY A 502 -10.46 -14.99 -0.41
N TRP A 503 -11.33 -15.24 -1.39
CA TRP A 503 -11.70 -16.59 -1.77
C TRP A 503 -10.48 -17.37 -2.26
N THR A 504 -10.21 -18.49 -1.58
CA THR A 504 -8.95 -19.20 -1.75
C THR A 504 -8.82 -19.85 -3.13
N GLY A 505 -9.89 -20.52 -3.61
CA GLY A 505 -9.90 -21.14 -4.94
C GLY A 505 -9.64 -20.17 -6.09
N ASP A 506 -10.28 -19.00 -6.07
CA ASP A 506 -10.10 -17.93 -7.06
C ASP A 506 -8.64 -17.47 -7.11
N ALA A 507 -8.07 -17.19 -5.94
CA ALA A 507 -6.67 -16.77 -5.80
C ALA A 507 -5.69 -17.85 -6.25
N HIS A 508 -5.96 -19.14 -5.97
CA HIS A 508 -5.13 -20.26 -6.42
C HIS A 508 -5.04 -20.34 -7.94
N ILE A 509 -6.14 -20.12 -8.65
CA ILE A 509 -6.16 -20.17 -10.12
C ILE A 509 -5.51 -18.91 -10.72
N ALA A 510 -5.68 -17.76 -10.08
CA ALA A 510 -5.18 -16.49 -10.59
C ALA A 510 -3.69 -16.23 -10.33
N VAL A 511 -3.09 -16.82 -9.28
CA VAL A 511 -1.73 -16.47 -8.82
C VAL A 511 -0.66 -16.65 -9.89
N GLU A 512 -0.71 -17.73 -10.68
CA GLU A 512 0.28 -17.97 -11.73
C GLU A 512 0.23 -16.87 -12.79
N THR A 513 -0.98 -16.53 -13.25
CA THR A 513 -1.18 -15.42 -14.20
C THR A 513 -0.72 -14.09 -13.61
N GLY A 514 -1.00 -13.84 -12.33
CA GLY A 514 -0.53 -12.67 -11.60
C GLY A 514 0.98 -12.54 -11.57
N LEU A 515 1.69 -13.59 -11.14
CA LEU A 515 3.14 -13.60 -10.95
C LEU A 515 3.94 -13.60 -12.26
N PHE A 516 3.37 -14.08 -13.37
CA PHE A 516 3.99 -13.90 -14.69
C PHE A 516 4.00 -12.44 -15.15
N ASN A 517 3.04 -11.63 -14.70
CA ASN A 517 2.87 -10.25 -15.16
C ASN A 517 3.36 -9.21 -14.14
N PHE A 518 3.31 -9.51 -12.85
CA PHE A 518 3.57 -8.56 -11.77
C PHE A 518 4.42 -9.14 -10.64
N ASP A 519 5.25 -8.29 -10.05
CA ASP A 519 6.02 -8.59 -8.85
C ASP A 519 5.14 -8.48 -7.59
N ALA A 520 4.24 -9.44 -7.45
CA ALA A 520 3.23 -9.47 -6.39
C ALA A 520 3.58 -10.41 -5.22
N ILE A 521 4.80 -10.96 -5.20
CA ILE A 521 5.19 -12.01 -4.26
C ILE A 521 4.99 -11.60 -2.79
N THR A 522 5.27 -10.34 -2.45
CA THR A 522 5.14 -9.84 -1.07
C THR A 522 3.69 -9.77 -0.59
N VAL A 523 2.74 -9.52 -1.50
CA VAL A 523 1.30 -9.56 -1.17
C VAL A 523 0.86 -10.99 -0.88
N TYR A 524 1.33 -11.96 -1.66
CA TYR A 524 1.04 -13.38 -1.44
C TYR A 524 1.72 -13.93 -0.20
N GLU A 525 2.96 -13.54 0.13
CA GLU A 525 3.61 -13.95 1.37
C GLU A 525 2.86 -13.45 2.60
N LYS A 526 2.36 -12.21 2.56
CA LYS A 526 1.46 -11.70 3.60
C LYS A 526 0.17 -12.51 3.65
N TRP A 527 -0.44 -12.85 2.52
CA TRP A 527 -1.69 -13.63 2.50
C TRP A 527 -1.50 -15.08 2.96
N LEU A 528 -0.34 -15.69 2.72
CA LEU A 528 0.04 -16.98 3.31
C LEU A 528 0.23 -16.89 4.83
N ALA A 529 0.67 -15.74 5.35
CA ALA A 529 0.64 -15.49 6.79
C ALA A 529 -0.79 -15.45 7.34
N ASP A 530 -1.74 -14.89 6.59
CA ASP A 530 -3.17 -14.93 6.95
C ASP A 530 -3.71 -16.37 6.96
N HIS A 531 -3.28 -17.24 6.03
CA HIS A 531 -3.65 -18.66 6.06
C HIS A 531 -3.28 -19.32 7.37
N ARG A 532 -2.05 -19.08 7.84
CA ARG A 532 -1.59 -19.62 9.12
C ARG A 532 -2.42 -19.11 10.30
N ASP A 533 -2.89 -17.86 10.22
CA ASP A 533 -3.68 -17.25 11.29
C ASP A 533 -5.14 -17.76 11.30
N GLU A 534 -5.64 -18.26 10.16
CA GLU A 534 -6.98 -18.87 10.01
C GLU A 534 -6.99 -20.39 10.16
N GLN A 535 -5.85 -21.08 10.09
CA GLN A 535 -5.82 -22.53 10.20
C GLN A 535 -6.29 -23.00 11.59
N GLN A 536 -7.31 -23.87 11.62
CA GLN A 536 -7.78 -24.47 12.86
C GLN A 536 -6.78 -25.50 13.42
N PRO A 537 -6.83 -25.84 14.72
CA PRO A 537 -5.93 -26.84 15.32
C PRO A 537 -5.97 -28.23 14.67
N ASN A 538 -7.07 -28.58 14.01
CA ASN A 538 -7.24 -29.83 13.26
C ASN A 538 -6.74 -29.74 11.80
N GLY A 539 -6.14 -28.62 11.40
CA GLY A 539 -5.61 -28.36 10.06
C GLY A 539 -6.59 -27.76 9.06
N VAL A 540 -7.89 -27.63 9.40
CA VAL A 540 -8.92 -27.11 8.48
C VAL A 540 -8.69 -25.63 8.21
N LEU A 541 -8.78 -25.27 6.92
CA LEU A 541 -8.80 -23.89 6.44
C LEU A 541 -10.21 -23.49 5.97
N PRO A 542 -10.59 -22.22 6.09
CA PRO A 542 -11.83 -21.71 5.53
C PRO A 542 -11.69 -21.40 4.03
N ALA A 543 -12.82 -21.31 3.32
CA ALA A 543 -12.86 -20.94 1.90
C ALA A 543 -12.52 -19.45 1.62
N ILE A 544 -12.60 -18.60 2.65
CA ILE A 544 -12.29 -17.16 2.58
C ILE A 544 -11.22 -16.85 3.62
N ILE A 545 -10.15 -16.16 3.21
CA ILE A 545 -9.05 -15.77 4.10
C ILE A 545 -8.63 -14.32 3.82
N PRO A 546 -8.64 -13.41 4.82
CA PRO A 546 -9.14 -13.60 6.20
C PRO A 546 -10.69 -13.65 6.28
N THR A 547 -11.24 -14.26 7.34
CA THR A 547 -12.70 -14.46 7.52
C THR A 547 -13.20 -14.15 8.92
N SER A 548 -14.41 -13.59 9.04
CA SER A 548 -15.13 -13.33 10.31
C SER A 548 -15.46 -14.57 11.13
N GLY A 549 -15.11 -15.77 10.63
CA GLY A 549 -15.49 -17.08 11.18
C GLY A 549 -16.34 -17.92 10.21
N TRP A 550 -16.63 -17.41 9.02
CA TRP A 550 -17.36 -18.11 7.97
C TRP A 550 -16.43 -18.99 7.10
N GLY A 551 -16.97 -20.02 6.46
CA GLY A 551 -16.28 -20.77 5.40
C GLY A 551 -15.53 -22.04 5.83
N TYR A 552 -15.61 -22.42 7.11
CA TYR A 552 -14.96 -23.62 7.65
C TYR A 552 -15.72 -24.94 7.42
N HIS A 553 -16.96 -24.88 6.91
CA HIS A 553 -17.85 -26.04 6.74
C HIS A 553 -18.48 -26.14 5.35
N TRP A 554 -18.15 -25.21 4.46
CA TRP A 554 -18.70 -25.14 3.10
C TRP A 554 -17.61 -24.64 2.16
N ALA A 555 -17.51 -25.26 0.98
CA ALA A 555 -16.45 -25.00 -0.02
C ALA A 555 -15.03 -24.97 0.58
N ASN A 556 -14.76 -25.80 1.59
CA ASN A 556 -13.43 -25.99 2.17
C ASN A 556 -12.78 -27.30 1.68
N GLY A 557 -13.15 -27.72 0.47
CA GLY A 557 -12.61 -28.89 -0.22
C GLY A 557 -11.30 -28.58 -0.96
N PRO A 558 -10.69 -29.60 -1.62
CA PRO A 558 -9.41 -29.46 -2.32
C PRO A 558 -9.37 -28.33 -3.34
N ASP A 559 -10.48 -28.05 -4.01
CA ASP A 559 -10.66 -26.96 -4.97
C ASP A 559 -10.46 -25.55 -4.38
N TRP A 560 -10.69 -25.37 -3.07
CA TRP A 560 -10.45 -24.11 -2.37
C TRP A 560 -9.21 -24.16 -1.48
N THR A 561 -8.94 -25.27 -0.80
CA THR A 561 -7.84 -25.35 0.19
C THR A 561 -6.50 -25.74 -0.42
N SER A 562 -6.42 -26.05 -1.72
CA SER A 562 -5.13 -26.27 -2.41
C SER A 562 -4.30 -24.99 -2.60
N THR A 563 -4.75 -23.83 -2.13
CA THR A 563 -3.94 -22.59 -2.13
C THR A 563 -2.61 -22.72 -1.41
N ILE A 564 -2.52 -23.65 -0.45
CA ILE A 564 -1.32 -23.92 0.34
C ILE A 564 -0.49 -25.09 -0.21
N ALA A 565 -0.95 -25.76 -1.26
CA ALA A 565 -0.36 -26.99 -1.80
C ALA A 565 0.67 -26.72 -2.90
#